data_AF-A0A941SQ56-F1
#
_entry.id   AF-A0A941SQ56-F1
#
_cell.length_a   1.000
_cell.length_b   1.000
_cell.length_c   1.000
_cell.angle_alpha   90.00
_cell.angle_beta   90.00
_cell.angle_gamma   90.00
#
_symmetry.space_group_name_H-M   'P 1'
#
loop_
_entity.id
_entity.type
_entity.pdbx_description
1 polymer ?
#
loop_
_entity_poly.entity_id
_entity_poly.type
_entity_poly.pdbx_seq_one_letter_code
_entity_poly.pdbx_strand_id
1 'polypeptide(L)' 'VKLHSTNPLERLNGEIKRRTEVVGIFPNEEAIIRLVGAILLEQNDERAVQRSRYVSLETIAPLSDNPLVILPAVPAR' A
#
# COMPACT_ATOMS: atom_id res chain seq x y z
N VAL A 1 -5.17 21.78 14.32
CA VAL A 1 -4.30 20.69 13.80
C VAL A 1 -5.17 19.83 12.89
N LYS A 2 -4.85 19.74 11.59
CA LYS A 2 -5.61 18.92 10.64
C LYS A 2 -5.15 17.47 10.86
N LEU A 3 -6.02 16.61 11.40
CA LEU A 3 -5.73 15.20 11.56
C LEU A 3 -5.65 14.59 10.17
N HIS A 4 -4.44 14.30 9.72
CA HIS A 4 -4.24 13.48 8.53
C HIS A 4 -4.45 12.03 8.93
N SER A 5 -5.27 11.31 8.18
CA SER A 5 -5.43 9.88 8.33
C SER A 5 -4.06 9.20 8.24
N THR A 6 -3.79 8.24 9.13
CA THR A 6 -2.66 7.31 8.97
C THR A 6 -2.90 6.32 7.84
N ASN A 7 -4.03 6.43 7.11
CA ASN A 7 -4.36 5.61 5.97
C ASN A 7 -3.29 5.74 4.86
N PRO A 8 -2.55 4.67 4.57
CA PRO A 8 -1.53 4.68 3.52
C PRO A 8 -2.08 5.03 2.13
N LEU A 9 -3.36 4.75 1.88
CA LEU A 9 -4.00 5.05 0.59
C LEU A 9 -4.15 6.57 0.37
N GLU A 10 -4.50 7.32 1.43
CA GLU A 10 -4.61 8.78 1.34
C GLU A 10 -3.24 9.42 1.11
N ARG A 11 -2.19 8.88 1.74
CA ARG A 11 -0.81 9.35 1.51
C ARG A 11 -0.37 9.11 0.08
N LEU A 12 -0.61 7.90 -0.45
CA LEU A 12 -0.28 7.56 -1.83
C LEU A 12 -1.01 8.49 -2.81
N ASN A 13 -2.31 8.72 -2.62
CA ASN A 13 -3.09 9.61 -3.47
C ASN A 13 -2.60 11.07 -3.41
N GLY A 14 -2.19 11.54 -2.21
CA GLY A 14 -1.59 12.86 -2.05
C GLY A 14 -0.26 12.98 -2.80
N GLU A 15 0.57 11.94 -2.79
CA GLU A 15 1.85 11.94 -3.47
C GLU A 15 1.70 11.88 -4.99
N ILE A 16 0.79 11.06 -5.51
CA ILE A 16 0.42 11.03 -6.92
C ILE A 16 0.00 12.43 -7.36
N LYS A 17 -0.94 13.06 -6.64
CA LYS A 17 -1.41 14.40 -6.94
C LYS A 17 -0.25 15.42 -6.99
N ARG A 18 0.57 15.47 -5.95
CA ARG A 18 1.71 16.40 -5.82
C ARG A 18 2.72 16.25 -6.96
N ARG A 19 3.11 15.03 -7.33
CA ARG A 19 4.10 14.80 -8.39
C ARG A 19 3.51 15.04 -9.79
N THR A 20 2.22 14.78 -10.00
CA THR A 20 1.56 15.13 -11.26
C THR A 20 1.37 16.64 -11.43
N GLU A 21 1.17 17.40 -10.34
CA GLU A 21 1.04 18.86 -10.37
C GLU A 21 2.31 19.56 -10.87
N VAL A 22 3.50 19.00 -10.60
CA VAL A 22 4.78 19.55 -11.10
C VAL A 22 4.88 19.49 -12.63
N VAL A 23 4.32 18.45 -13.24
CA VAL A 23 4.34 18.28 -14.71
C VAL A 23 3.26 19.14 -15.36
N GLY A 24 2.09 19.28 -14.72
CA GLY A 24 0.97 20.08 -15.19
C GLY A 24 0.22 19.44 -16.37
N ILE A 25 0.84 19.38 -17.55
CA ILE A 25 0.26 18.79 -18.78
C ILE A 25 1.19 17.70 -19.31
N PHE A 26 0.62 16.53 -19.59
CA PHE A 26 1.34 15.40 -20.14
C PHE A 26 1.23 15.35 -21.68
N PRO A 27 2.31 14.98 -22.40
CA PRO A 27 2.31 14.93 -23.86
C PRO A 27 1.54 13.74 -24.44
N ASN A 28 1.29 12.69 -23.64
CA ASN A 28 0.49 11.51 -23.98
C ASN A 28 0.17 10.70 -22.72
N GLU A 29 -0.69 9.69 -22.87
CA GLU A 29 -1.10 8.77 -21.79
C GLU A 29 0.07 7.94 -21.24
N GLU A 30 0.97 7.48 -22.11
CA GLU A 30 2.15 6.72 -21.71
C GLU A 30 3.06 7.50 -20.74
N ALA A 31 3.15 8.82 -20.89
CA ALA A 31 3.96 9.65 -19.99
C ALA A 31 3.40 9.70 -18.56
N ILE A 32 2.07 9.78 -18.39
CA ILE A 32 1.46 9.75 -17.06
C ILE A 32 1.51 8.35 -16.45
N ILE A 33 1.30 7.30 -17.25
CA ILE A 33 1.43 5.91 -16.80
C ILE A 33 2.83 5.65 -16.27
N ARG A 34 3.88 6.10 -16.97
CA ARG A 34 5.27 5.95 -16.50
C ARG A 34 5.53 6.68 -15.18
N LEU A 35 5.05 7.91 -15.03
CA LEU A 35 5.25 8.66 -13.79
C LEU A 35 4.54 8.00 -12.62
N VAL A 36 3.24 7.71 -12.77
CA VAL A 36 2.44 7.09 -11.71
C VAL A 36 2.96 5.69 -11.41
N GLY A 37 3.33 4.91 -12.43
CA GLY A 37 3.95 3.61 -12.29
C GLY A 37 5.25 3.66 -11.48
N ALA A 38 6.12 4.64 -11.72
CA ALA A 38 7.34 4.84 -10.93
C ALA A 38 7.04 5.16 -9.45
N ILE A 39 6.03 6.00 -9.18
CA ILE A 39 5.60 6.32 -7.81
C ILE A 39 5.08 5.07 -7.09
N LEU A 40 4.28 4.25 -7.79
CA LEU A 40 3.75 3.01 -7.23
C LEU A 40 4.86 2.00 -6.94
N LEU A 41 5.90 1.93 -7.78
CA LEU A 41 7.04 1.06 -7.57
C LEU A 41 7.84 1.48 -6.32
N GLU A 42 8.15 2.77 -6.18
CA GLU A 42 8.81 3.33 -4.99
C GLU A 42 8.03 3.00 -3.71
N GLN A 43 6.71 3.21 -3.72
CA GLN A 43 5.85 2.92 -2.57
C GLN A 43 5.70 1.41 -2.30
N ASN A 44 5.76 0.57 -3.33
CA ASN A 44 5.72 -0.87 -3.17
C ASN A 44 6.99 -1.38 -2.48
N ASP A 45 8.15 -0.87 -2.85
CA ASP A 45 9.44 -1.25 -2.25
C ASP A 45 9.50 -0.85 -0.77
N GLU A 46 9.07 0.36 -0.43
CA GLU A 46 8.93 0.81 0.97
C GLU A 46 7.98 -0.09 1.77
N ARG A 47 6.81 -0.43 1.20
CA ARG A 47 5.81 -1.29 1.84
C ARG A 47 6.29 -2.73 2.00
N ALA A 48 7.08 -3.27 1.07
CA ALA A 48 7.65 -4.60 1.18
C ALA A 48 8.60 -4.69 2.38
N VAL A 49 9.43 -3.66 2.59
CA VAL A 49 10.34 -3.55 3.75
C VAL A 49 9.56 -3.39 5.07
N GLN A 50 8.42 -2.71 5.07
CA GLN A 50 7.60 -2.57 6.28
C GLN A 50 6.78 -3.82 6.59
N ARG A 51 6.23 -4.52 5.59
CA ARG A 51 5.50 -5.78 5.81
C ARG A 51 6.35 -6.85 6.50
N SER A 52 7.61 -7.00 6.10
CA SER A 52 8.54 -7.93 6.76
C SER A 52 8.80 -7.57 8.23
N ARG A 53 8.55 -6.31 8.63
CA ARG A 53 8.71 -5.83 10.01
C ARG A 53 7.42 -5.83 10.83
N TYR A 54 6.26 -5.70 10.19
CA TYR A 54 4.95 -5.72 10.89
C TYR A 54 4.41 -7.13 11.08
N VAL A 55 4.71 -8.04 10.15
CA VAL A 55 4.15 -9.40 10.13
C VAL A 55 5.26 -10.36 9.69
N SER A 56 6.23 -10.57 10.57
CA SER A 56 7.29 -11.57 10.40
C SER A 56 6.75 -12.98 10.60
N LEU A 57 7.19 -13.95 9.78
CA LEU A 57 6.80 -15.36 9.90
C LEU A 57 6.97 -15.90 11.32
N GLU A 58 8.00 -15.44 12.04
CA GLU A 58 8.29 -15.77 13.43
C GLU A 58 7.20 -15.29 14.40
N THR A 59 6.58 -14.15 14.12
CA THR A 59 5.48 -13.57 14.91
C THR A 59 4.15 -14.28 14.63
N ILE A 60 3.96 -14.78 13.40
CA ILE A 60 2.70 -15.40 12.95
C ILE A 60 2.67 -16.91 13.25
N ALA A 61 3.84 -17.56 13.22
CA ALA A 61 3.98 -19.00 13.48
C ALA A 61 3.24 -19.46 14.76
N PRO A 62 3.39 -18.80 15.92
CA PRO A 62 2.67 -19.21 17.13
C PRO A 62 1.16 -18.87 17.11
N LEU A 63 0.70 -17.99 16.21
CA LEU A 63 -0.73 -17.67 16.05
C LEU A 63 -1.46 -18.69 15.16
N SER A 64 -0.73 -19.37 14.27
CA SER A 64 -1.29 -20.41 13.39
C SER A 64 -1.69 -21.68 14.14
N ASP A 65 -1.04 -21.96 15.27
CA ASP A 65 -1.31 -23.14 16.11
C ASP A 65 -2.41 -22.88 17.16
N ASN A 66 -3.04 -21.70 17.15
CA ASN A 66 -4.08 -21.35 18.10
C ASN A 66 -5.46 -21.87 17.64
N PRO A 67 -6.11 -22.79 18.38
CA PRO A 67 -7.40 -23.36 18.00
C PRO A 67 -8.57 -22.35 18.01
N LEU A 68 -8.35 -21.11 18.49
CA LEU A 68 -9.34 -20.03 18.47
C LEU A 68 -9.25 -19.13 17.23
N VAL A 69 -8.18 -19.23 16.43
CA VAL A 69 -8.04 -18.49 15.15
C VAL A 69 -8.51 -19.39 14.00
N ILE A 70 -9.69 -19.97 14.17
CA ILE A 70 -10.42 -20.57 13.04
C ILE A 70 -11.04 -19.38 12.31
N LEU A 71 -10.59 -19.11 11.08
CA LEU A 71 -11.28 -18.16 10.20
C LEU A 71 -12.76 -18.57 10.16
N PRO A 72 -13.72 -17.69 10.45
CA PRO A 72 -15.13 -18.05 10.35
C PRO A 72 -15.34 -18.56 8.93
N ALA A 73 -15.79 -19.81 8.82
CA ALA A 73 -15.95 -20.50 7.55
C ALA A 73 -16.72 -19.57 6.60
N VAL A 74 -16.05 -19.10 5.55
CA VAL A 74 -16.69 -18.29 4.52
C VAL A 74 -17.77 -19.18 3.92
N PRO A 75 -19.07 -18.84 4.03
CA PRO A 75 -20.10 -19.65 3.41
C PRO A 75 -19.85 -19.64 1.90
N ALA A 76 -19.63 -20.84 1.34
CA ALA A 76 -19.58 -21.03 -0.10
C ALA A 76 -20.91 -20.54 -0.69
N ARG A 77 -20.81 -19.67 -1.69
CA ARG A 77 -21.95 -19.09 -2.40
C ARG A 77 -22.63 -20.10 -3.29
#